data_AF-A0A173LJD2-F1
#
_entry.id   AF-A0A173LJD2-F1
#
_cell.length_a   1.000
_cell.length_b   1.000
_cell.length_c   1.000
_cell.angle_alpha   90.00
_cell.angle_beta   90.00
_cell.angle_gamma   90.00
#
_symmetry.space_group_name_H-M   'P 1'
#
loop_
_entity.id
_entity.type
_entity.pdbx_description
1 polymer ?
#
loop_
_entity_poly.entity_id
_entity_poly.type
_entity_poly.pdbx_seq_one_letter_code
_entity_poly.pdbx_strand_id
1 'polypeptide(L)'
;MSKDTSAEDPWHSGGKLHPVLGTRDPQLADAQRVWGEDFEPVDLSELEGADPHLEDVGEQMRRLRDALTGIADSGADLAEAAELLRRAADIVEPQSPDQATRLASQWRKGGPGARRTNPVGGTENVIAPPLRAFGHPDGSVSARITLGLPYQGPPGCVHGGMSALMLDHLFGFANHWVGLRGMTAHYEIDYRKPTPLLEPLDMKAWVESHEGRKIWVRATIESGGELRVEARALFISANVPLPGRDATAPGEER
;
A
#
# COMPACT_ATOMS: atom_id res chain seq x y z
N MET A 1 -7.20 56.64 -27.49
CA MET A 1 -5.93 55.89 -27.62
C MET A 1 -5.51 55.49 -26.22
N SER A 2 -5.75 54.21 -25.90
CA SER A 2 -5.43 53.59 -24.62
C SER A 2 -3.92 53.28 -24.56
N LYS A 3 -3.28 53.53 -23.41
CA LYS A 3 -2.01 52.88 -23.08
C LYS A 3 -2.09 52.32 -21.67
N ASP A 4 -2.04 51.00 -21.70
CA ASP A 4 -1.92 50.01 -20.64
C ASP A 4 -0.48 49.99 -20.10
N THR A 5 -0.32 49.71 -18.80
CA THR A 5 0.97 49.42 -18.17
C THR A 5 0.74 48.33 -17.12
N SER A 6 0.87 47.09 -17.58
CA SER A 6 1.00 45.90 -16.74
C SER A 6 2.44 45.77 -16.21
N ALA A 7 2.57 45.50 -14.92
CA ALA A 7 3.82 45.17 -14.26
C ALA A 7 4.38 43.80 -14.72
N GLU A 8 5.69 43.71 -14.93
CA GLU A 8 6.39 42.46 -15.26
C GLU A 8 6.81 41.68 -14.00
N ASP A 9 6.61 40.37 -14.05
CA ASP A 9 6.83 39.36 -13.01
C ASP A 9 8.23 38.70 -13.18
N PRO A 10 9.07 38.54 -12.13
CA PRO A 10 10.48 38.16 -12.27
C PRO A 10 10.76 36.65 -12.51
N TRP A 11 9.77 35.85 -12.93
CA TRP A 11 9.88 34.38 -12.99
C TRP A 11 10.07 33.77 -14.39
N HIS A 12 10.67 34.49 -15.35
CA HIS A 12 10.95 33.93 -16.68
C HIS A 12 12.43 34.01 -17.09
N SER A 13 13.16 32.93 -16.78
CA SER A 13 14.34 32.52 -17.55
C SER A 13 14.29 31.02 -17.87
N GLY A 14 13.73 30.69 -19.03
CA GLY A 14 14.49 29.98 -20.08
C GLY A 14 14.84 28.49 -19.97
N GLY A 15 14.23 27.68 -19.10
CA GLY A 15 14.36 26.22 -19.12
C GLY A 15 13.09 25.52 -19.62
N LYS A 16 13.05 25.03 -20.86
CA LYS A 16 11.96 24.14 -21.32
C LYS A 16 12.15 22.75 -20.70
N LEU A 17 11.37 22.43 -19.67
CA LEU A 17 11.14 21.04 -19.27
C LEU A 17 10.05 20.43 -20.16
N HIS A 18 10.31 19.23 -20.68
CA HIS A 18 9.39 18.49 -21.53
C HIS A 18 8.20 18.01 -20.67
N PRO A 19 6.94 18.22 -21.09
CA PRO A 19 5.80 17.79 -20.31
C PRO A 19 5.63 16.28 -20.47
N VAL A 20 5.70 15.56 -19.36
CA VAL A 20 4.95 14.32 -19.22
C VAL A 20 4.00 14.54 -18.05
N LEU A 21 2.77 14.93 -18.42
CA LEU A 21 1.53 14.98 -17.62
C LEU A 21 1.06 16.27 -16.95
N GLY A 22 1.65 17.44 -17.19
CA GLY A 22 0.96 18.75 -17.17
C GLY A 22 -0.02 19.11 -16.03
N THR A 23 -0.04 18.39 -14.91
CA THR A 23 -1.05 18.48 -13.84
C THR A 23 -0.33 18.42 -12.50
N ARG A 24 -0.65 19.35 -11.61
CA ARG A 24 -0.10 19.42 -10.25
C ARG A 24 -0.84 18.49 -9.27
N ASP A 25 -1.87 17.79 -9.74
CA ASP A 25 -2.77 16.95 -8.97
C ASP A 25 -3.16 15.72 -9.82
N PRO A 26 -2.31 14.67 -9.86
CA PRO A 26 -2.55 13.52 -10.71
C PRO A 26 -3.74 12.70 -10.19
N GLN A 27 -4.82 12.63 -10.97
CA GLN A 27 -5.99 11.81 -10.65
C GLN A 27 -5.94 10.44 -11.33
N LEU A 28 -6.67 9.46 -10.78
CA LEU A 28 -6.86 8.13 -11.39
C LEU A 28 -7.29 8.24 -12.86
N ALA A 29 -8.15 9.23 -13.18
CA ALA A 29 -8.63 9.49 -14.54
C ALA A 29 -7.54 9.97 -15.50
N ASP A 30 -6.55 10.74 -15.04
CA ASP A 30 -5.44 11.22 -15.90
C ASP A 30 -4.50 10.09 -16.23
N ALA A 31 -4.30 9.22 -15.26
CA ALA A 31 -3.45 8.07 -15.36
C ALA A 31 -4.11 6.97 -16.25
N GLN A 32 -5.44 6.78 -16.17
CA GLN A 32 -6.21 5.96 -17.11
C GLN A 32 -6.19 6.49 -18.55
N ARG A 33 -6.20 7.82 -18.73
CA ARG A 33 -6.13 8.46 -20.06
C ARG A 33 -4.80 8.19 -20.78
N VAL A 34 -3.72 8.01 -20.02
CA VAL A 34 -2.35 7.86 -20.54
C VAL A 34 -1.97 6.39 -20.71
N TRP A 35 -2.44 5.54 -19.80
CA TRP A 35 -2.01 4.14 -19.71
C TRP A 35 -3.13 3.13 -20.00
N GLY A 36 -4.34 3.60 -20.31
CA GLY A 36 -5.51 2.76 -20.56
C GLY A 36 -6.23 2.34 -19.27
N GLU A 37 -7.27 1.52 -19.39
CA GLU A 37 -7.99 0.93 -18.24
C GLU A 37 -7.30 -0.33 -17.68
N ASP A 38 -6.15 -0.70 -18.26
CA ASP A 38 -5.53 -2.01 -18.15
C ASP A 38 -4.31 -2.01 -17.20
N PHE A 39 -4.16 -3.09 -16.42
CA PHE A 39 -3.16 -3.30 -15.38
C PHE A 39 -2.34 -4.56 -15.70
N GLU A 40 -1.08 -4.38 -16.12
CA GLU A 40 -0.11 -5.47 -16.30
C GLU A 40 0.52 -5.87 -14.95
N PRO A 41 0.54 -7.15 -14.56
CA PRO A 41 1.42 -7.64 -13.51
C PRO A 41 2.83 -7.73 -14.08
N VAL A 42 3.72 -6.90 -13.55
CA VAL A 42 5.15 -7.02 -13.81
C VAL A 42 5.65 -8.29 -13.12
N ASP A 43 6.44 -9.10 -13.82
CA ASP A 43 7.17 -10.18 -13.17
C ASP A 43 8.11 -9.56 -12.12
N LEU A 44 8.10 -10.07 -10.88
CA LEU A 44 8.96 -9.58 -9.81
C LEU A 44 10.45 -9.65 -10.18
N SER A 45 10.82 -10.49 -11.16
CA SER A 45 12.17 -10.58 -11.72
C SER A 45 12.59 -9.39 -12.59
N GLU A 46 11.62 -8.61 -13.12
CA GLU A 46 11.85 -7.45 -13.99
C GLU A 46 11.93 -6.11 -13.23
N LEU A 47 11.70 -6.14 -11.93
CA LEU A 47 11.90 -4.99 -11.05
C LEU A 47 13.40 -4.73 -10.89
N GLU A 48 13.90 -3.64 -11.48
CA GLU A 48 15.20 -3.06 -11.11
C GLU A 48 15.30 -2.97 -9.58
N GLY A 49 16.46 -3.35 -9.04
CA GLY A 49 16.72 -3.25 -7.61
C GLY A 49 16.52 -1.82 -7.12
N ALA A 50 15.79 -1.67 -6.02
CA ALA A 50 15.70 -0.39 -5.32
C ALA A 50 17.10 0.09 -4.90
N ASP A 51 17.24 1.39 -4.63
CA ASP A 51 18.43 1.93 -3.98
C ASP A 51 18.74 1.07 -2.72
N PRO A 52 19.99 0.61 -2.53
CA PRO A 52 20.32 -0.30 -1.45
C PRO A 52 20.08 0.29 -0.05
N HIS A 53 19.98 1.62 0.05
CA HIS A 53 19.71 2.34 1.29
C HIS A 53 18.22 2.63 1.52
N LEU A 54 17.34 2.43 0.53
CA LEU A 54 15.92 2.77 0.66
C LEU A 54 15.23 2.00 1.80
N GLU A 55 15.54 0.71 1.92
CA GLU A 55 14.98 -0.12 3.00
C GLU A 55 15.49 0.30 4.38
N ASP A 56 16.78 0.69 4.48
CA ASP A 56 17.37 1.18 5.73
C ASP A 56 16.76 2.52 6.15
N VAL A 57 16.63 3.48 5.23
CA VAL A 57 15.96 4.76 5.50
C VAL A 57 14.52 4.53 5.98
N GLY A 58 13.77 3.67 5.29
CA GLY A 58 12.41 3.33 5.69
C GLY A 58 12.37 2.70 7.09
N GLU A 59 13.35 1.88 7.43
CA GLU A 59 13.47 1.26 8.75
C GLU A 59 13.81 2.27 9.86
N GLN A 60 14.75 3.18 9.63
CA GLN A 60 15.06 4.23 10.61
C GLN A 60 13.87 5.16 10.83
N MET A 61 13.10 5.48 9.77
CA MET A 61 11.88 6.26 9.89
C MET A 61 10.82 5.55 10.74
N ARG A 62 10.64 4.23 10.55
CA ARG A 62 9.73 3.42 11.39
C ARG A 62 10.20 3.35 12.84
N ARG A 63 11.49 3.13 13.08
CA ARG A 63 12.08 3.13 14.42
C ARG A 63 11.84 4.47 15.14
N LEU A 64 12.01 5.59 14.43
CA LEU A 64 11.75 6.91 14.98
C LEU A 64 10.26 7.13 15.27
N ARG A 65 9.36 6.75 14.35
CA ARG A 65 7.91 6.80 14.56
C ARG A 65 7.51 6.02 15.82
N ASP A 66 8.06 4.83 15.99
CA ASP A 66 7.80 3.98 17.16
C ASP A 66 8.28 4.64 18.45
N ALA A 67 9.47 5.24 18.44
CA ALA A 67 10.02 5.95 19.60
C ALA A 67 9.25 7.24 19.95
N LEU A 68 8.73 7.96 18.95
CA LEU A 68 7.97 9.19 19.17
C LEU A 68 6.54 8.94 19.68
N THR A 69 6.00 7.74 19.50
CA THR A 69 4.62 7.46 19.88
C THR A 69 4.48 7.39 21.40
N GLY A 70 3.69 8.31 21.98
CA GLY A 70 3.50 8.41 23.43
C GLY A 70 4.61 9.17 24.17
N ILE A 71 5.50 9.88 23.45
CA ILE A 71 6.68 10.53 24.04
C ILE A 71 6.40 11.88 24.72
N ALA A 72 5.19 12.43 24.60
CA ALA A 72 4.86 13.82 24.96
C ALA A 72 5.26 14.20 26.40
N ASP A 73 5.09 13.27 27.35
CA ASP A 73 5.37 13.48 28.78
C ASP A 73 6.67 12.82 29.27
N SER A 74 7.58 12.48 28.34
CA SER A 74 8.83 11.78 28.67
C SER A 74 9.96 12.68 29.18
N GLY A 75 9.85 13.99 28.96
CA GLY A 75 10.95 14.94 29.20
C GLY A 75 12.10 14.85 28.18
N ALA A 76 11.93 14.11 27.08
CA ALA A 76 12.92 14.02 26.02
C ALA A 76 13.12 15.38 25.31
N ASP A 77 14.39 15.79 25.14
CA ASP A 77 14.75 16.89 24.25
C ASP A 77 14.83 16.37 22.80
N LEU A 78 14.01 16.94 21.92
CA LEU A 78 13.87 16.53 20.53
C LEU A 78 14.53 17.52 19.54
N ALA A 79 15.21 18.56 20.02
CA ALA A 79 15.75 19.63 19.18
C ALA A 79 16.74 19.11 18.13
N GLU A 80 17.72 18.29 18.54
CA GLU A 80 18.72 17.72 17.63
C GLU A 80 18.08 16.76 16.61
N ALA A 81 17.14 15.93 17.06
CA ALA A 81 16.41 15.01 16.19
C ALA A 81 15.61 15.76 15.11
N ALA A 82 14.94 16.86 15.49
CA ALA A 82 14.19 17.70 14.56
C ALA A 82 15.11 18.34 13.49
N GLU A 83 16.30 18.79 13.87
CA GLU A 83 17.29 19.33 12.93
C GLU A 83 17.79 18.26 11.95
N LEU A 84 18.09 17.06 12.44
CA LEU A 84 18.51 15.92 11.61
C LEU A 84 17.43 15.56 10.58
N LEU A 85 16.16 15.53 11.00
CA LEU A 85 15.04 15.23 10.10
C LEU A 85 14.85 16.29 9.04
N ARG A 86 14.98 17.57 9.39
CA ARG A 86 14.90 18.67 8.42
C ARG A 86 15.98 18.54 7.36
N ARG A 87 17.23 18.32 7.79
CA ARG A 87 18.35 18.11 6.85
C ARG A 87 18.14 16.88 5.96
N ALA A 88 17.59 15.79 6.50
CA ALA A 88 17.26 14.62 5.70
C ALA A 88 16.18 14.94 4.64
N ALA A 89 15.15 15.70 5.00
CA ALA A 89 14.12 16.15 4.06
C ALA A 89 14.71 17.05 2.97
N ASP A 90 15.54 18.03 3.34
CA ASP A 90 16.22 18.95 2.40
C ASP A 90 17.11 18.21 1.38
N ILE A 91 17.65 17.03 1.74
CA ILE A 91 18.42 16.17 0.84
C ILE A 91 17.50 15.41 -0.12
N VAL A 92 16.39 14.84 0.36
CA VAL A 92 15.54 13.91 -0.40
C VAL A 92 14.51 14.62 -1.29
N GLU A 93 13.94 15.74 -0.83
CA GLU A 93 12.86 16.43 -1.54
C GLU A 93 13.24 16.90 -2.95
N PRO A 94 14.41 17.54 -3.19
CA PRO A 94 14.79 17.99 -4.54
C PRO A 94 15.07 16.85 -5.53
N GLN A 95 15.38 15.66 -5.02
CA GLN A 95 15.68 14.47 -5.82
C GLN A 95 14.42 13.61 -6.07
N SER A 96 13.33 13.90 -5.36
CA SER A 96 12.09 13.15 -5.47
C SER A 96 11.39 13.46 -6.80
N PRO A 97 11.09 12.45 -7.64
CA PRO A 97 10.29 12.68 -8.82
C PRO A 97 8.90 13.21 -8.44
N ASP A 98 8.27 13.94 -9.36
CA ASP A 98 6.90 14.40 -9.17
C ASP A 98 5.93 13.22 -8.97
N GLN A 99 4.76 13.52 -8.40
CA GLN A 99 3.77 12.51 -8.04
C GLN A 99 3.28 11.69 -9.25
N ALA A 100 3.13 12.31 -10.43
CA ALA A 100 2.67 11.63 -11.62
C ALA A 100 3.71 10.62 -12.12
N THR A 101 4.99 11.00 -12.10
CA THR A 101 6.13 10.13 -12.42
C THR A 101 6.23 8.96 -11.44
N ARG A 102 6.03 9.21 -10.14
CA ARG A 102 6.02 8.14 -9.11
C ARG A 102 4.86 7.17 -9.30
N LEU A 103 3.66 7.68 -9.61
CA LEU A 103 2.49 6.86 -9.91
C LEU A 103 2.71 6.00 -11.17
N ALA A 104 3.23 6.61 -12.24
CA ALA A 104 3.61 5.91 -13.47
C ALA A 104 4.60 4.77 -13.19
N SER A 105 5.61 5.02 -12.38
CA SER A 105 6.61 4.03 -12.00
C SER A 105 6.00 2.88 -11.21
N GLN A 106 5.15 3.18 -10.21
CA GLN A 106 4.46 2.15 -9.45
C GLN A 106 3.58 1.26 -10.33
N TRP A 107 2.95 1.83 -11.36
CA TRP A 107 2.10 1.08 -12.28
C TRP A 107 2.89 0.26 -13.30
N ARG A 108 4.00 0.81 -13.81
CA ARG A 108 4.86 0.13 -14.81
C ARG A 108 5.84 -0.87 -14.22
N LYS A 109 6.29 -0.66 -12.99
CA LYS A 109 7.31 -1.47 -12.31
C LYS A 109 6.68 -2.34 -11.20
N GLY A 110 5.77 -1.78 -10.40
CA GLY A 110 5.17 -2.50 -9.26
C GLY A 110 3.98 -3.41 -9.59
N GLY A 111 3.42 -3.30 -10.79
CA GLY A 111 2.14 -3.91 -11.16
C GLY A 111 0.96 -3.38 -10.34
N PRO A 112 -0.29 -3.81 -10.64
CA PRO A 112 -1.44 -3.53 -9.77
C PRO A 112 -1.15 -4.04 -8.36
N GLY A 113 -1.18 -3.13 -7.38
CA GLY A 113 -0.90 -3.46 -5.98
C GLY A 113 0.58 -3.46 -5.62
N ALA A 114 1.39 -2.57 -6.23
CA ALA A 114 2.81 -2.33 -5.93
C ALA A 114 3.20 -2.70 -4.49
N ARG A 115 3.72 -3.93 -4.33
CA ARG A 115 3.92 -4.56 -3.01
C ARG A 115 4.88 -3.77 -2.12
N ARG A 116 5.70 -2.90 -2.72
CA ARG A 116 6.71 -2.07 -2.03
C ARG A 116 6.13 -0.78 -1.44
N THR A 117 5.02 -0.25 -1.94
CA THR A 117 4.52 1.10 -1.58
C THR A 117 3.16 1.11 -0.88
N ASN A 118 2.46 -0.03 -0.81
CA ASN A 118 1.18 -0.12 -0.10
C ASN A 118 1.37 0.07 1.42
N PRO A 119 0.33 0.49 2.15
CA PRO A 119 0.44 0.86 3.57
C PRO A 119 0.43 -0.34 4.54
N VAL A 120 0.60 -1.57 4.05
CA VAL A 120 0.55 -2.78 4.88
C VAL A 120 1.84 -3.58 4.79
N GLY A 121 2.19 -4.08 3.61
CA GLY A 121 3.42 -4.83 3.35
C GLY A 121 4.55 -3.99 2.74
N GLY A 122 4.28 -2.75 2.34
CA GLY A 122 5.22 -1.91 1.60
C GLY A 122 6.42 -1.46 2.42
N THR A 123 7.62 -1.90 2.04
CA THR A 123 8.87 -1.51 2.71
C THR A 123 9.23 -0.04 2.49
N GLU A 124 8.81 0.55 1.37
CA GLU A 124 9.02 1.97 1.01
C GLU A 124 7.95 2.88 1.61
N ASN A 125 6.88 2.31 2.16
CA ASN A 125 5.85 3.07 2.84
C ASN A 125 6.10 3.05 4.35
N VAL A 126 6.56 4.16 4.88
CA VAL A 126 6.92 4.28 6.30
C VAL A 126 5.73 4.21 7.26
N ILE A 127 4.50 4.29 6.74
CA ILE A 127 3.30 4.05 7.56
C ILE A 127 3.03 2.56 7.74
N ALA A 128 3.59 1.70 6.88
CA ALA A 128 3.37 0.27 6.91
C ALA A 128 4.05 -0.37 8.15
N PRO A 129 3.43 -1.42 8.72
CA PRO A 129 4.04 -2.34 9.68
C PRO A 129 4.91 -3.44 9.02
N PRO A 130 5.40 -3.22 7.80
CA PRO A 130 5.67 -4.23 6.75
C PRO A 130 5.22 -5.68 7.04
N LEU A 131 3.92 -5.94 6.90
CA LEU A 131 3.36 -7.30 7.01
C LEU A 131 3.81 -8.19 5.85
N ARG A 132 4.43 -9.33 6.17
CA ARG A 132 4.82 -10.34 5.19
C ARG A 132 3.85 -11.52 5.23
N ALA A 133 3.28 -11.84 4.07
CA ALA A 133 2.40 -12.99 3.89
C ALA A 133 3.14 -14.16 3.23
N PHE A 134 2.75 -15.37 3.60
CA PHE A 134 3.30 -16.63 3.10
C PHE A 134 2.15 -17.48 2.56
N GLY A 135 2.29 -17.98 1.33
CA GLY A 135 1.33 -18.89 0.73
C GLY A 135 1.59 -20.35 1.11
N HIS A 136 0.51 -21.13 1.21
CA HIS A 136 0.55 -22.54 1.61
C HIS A 136 0.01 -23.46 0.51
N PRO A 137 0.42 -24.75 0.48
CA PRO A 137 -0.06 -25.71 -0.52
C PRO A 137 -1.57 -25.95 -0.51
N ASP A 138 -2.25 -25.65 0.61
CA ASP A 138 -3.71 -25.77 0.74
C ASP A 138 -4.49 -24.59 0.12
N GLY A 139 -3.77 -23.64 -0.51
CA GLY A 139 -4.34 -22.44 -1.11
C GLY A 139 -4.60 -21.30 -0.12
N SER A 140 -4.31 -21.49 1.17
CA SER A 140 -4.39 -20.41 2.16
C SER A 140 -3.10 -19.56 2.18
N VAL A 141 -3.21 -18.37 2.77
CA VAL A 141 -2.06 -17.52 3.10
C VAL A 141 -2.05 -17.26 4.60
N SER A 142 -0.86 -17.13 5.18
CA SER A 142 -0.70 -16.69 6.57
C SER A 142 0.26 -15.52 6.70
N ALA A 143 0.12 -14.76 7.77
CA ALA A 143 1.06 -13.72 8.16
C ALA A 143 1.19 -13.70 9.68
N ARG A 144 2.34 -13.27 10.19
CA ARG A 144 2.55 -13.09 11.64
C ARG A 144 3.23 -11.76 11.88
N ILE A 145 2.70 -10.99 12.83
CA ILE A 145 3.24 -9.66 13.14
C ILE A 145 3.02 -9.28 14.60
N THR A 146 3.93 -8.48 15.16
CA THR A 146 3.74 -7.80 16.44
C THR A 146 3.63 -6.30 16.18
N LEU A 147 2.54 -5.67 16.60
CA LEU A 147 2.31 -4.24 16.38
C LEU A 147 2.68 -3.42 17.62
N GLY A 148 3.42 -2.32 17.39
CA GLY A 148 3.79 -1.34 18.40
C GLY A 148 2.71 -0.27 18.65
N LEU A 149 3.03 0.68 19.52
CA LEU A 149 2.15 1.78 19.90
C LEU A 149 1.62 2.65 18.74
N PRO A 150 2.32 2.88 17.61
CA PRO A 150 1.78 3.70 16.52
C PRO A 150 0.45 3.20 15.93
N TYR A 151 0.13 1.92 16.14
CA TYR A 151 -1.07 1.27 15.60
C TYR A 151 -2.19 1.18 16.64
N GLN A 152 -2.05 1.89 17.75
CA GLN A 152 -3.02 1.88 18.85
C GLN A 152 -4.34 2.56 18.47
N GLY A 153 -5.44 1.96 18.91
CA GLY A 153 -6.74 2.64 18.96
C GLY A 153 -7.16 2.79 20.42
N PRO A 154 -7.91 1.84 20.99
CA PRO A 154 -8.09 1.77 22.43
C PRO A 154 -6.74 1.55 23.15
N PRO A 155 -6.58 2.02 24.40
CA PRO A 155 -5.36 1.76 25.17
C PRO A 155 -4.98 0.27 25.19
N GLY A 156 -3.74 -0.04 24.82
CA GLY A 156 -3.20 -1.41 24.75
C GLY A 156 -3.70 -2.27 23.59
N CYS A 157 -4.59 -1.75 22.73
CA CYS A 157 -5.22 -2.52 21.66
C CYS A 157 -4.90 -1.94 20.28
N VAL A 158 -4.77 -2.82 19.29
CA VAL A 158 -4.70 -2.44 17.87
C VAL A 158 -5.96 -1.68 17.50
N HIS A 159 -5.81 -0.58 16.76
CA HIS A 159 -6.94 0.16 16.23
C HIS A 159 -7.75 -0.75 15.29
N GLY A 160 -9.09 -0.79 15.43
CA GLY A 160 -9.94 -1.68 14.62
C GLY A 160 -9.72 -1.48 13.11
N GLY A 161 -9.55 -0.23 12.67
CA GLY A 161 -9.20 0.11 11.28
C GLY A 161 -7.86 -0.46 10.80
N MET A 162 -6.87 -0.65 11.68
CA MET A 162 -5.61 -1.32 11.32
C MET A 162 -5.82 -2.82 11.10
N SER A 163 -6.64 -3.47 11.94
CA SER A 163 -7.05 -4.86 11.69
C SER A 163 -7.77 -4.99 10.35
N ALA A 164 -8.71 -4.09 10.06
CA ALA A 164 -9.44 -4.07 8.79
C ALA A 164 -8.49 -3.90 7.58
N LEU A 165 -7.58 -2.93 7.66
CA LEU A 165 -6.59 -2.65 6.63
C LEU A 165 -5.69 -3.86 6.34
N MET A 166 -5.18 -4.53 7.38
CA MET A 166 -4.33 -5.70 7.21
C MET A 166 -5.09 -6.90 6.63
N LEU A 167 -6.35 -7.10 7.02
CA LEU A 167 -7.19 -8.17 6.50
C LEU A 167 -7.53 -7.95 5.02
N ASP A 168 -7.86 -6.72 4.60
CA ASP A 168 -8.07 -6.39 3.19
C ASP A 168 -6.84 -6.71 2.33
N HIS A 169 -5.65 -6.37 2.84
CA HIS A 169 -4.40 -6.73 2.18
C HIS A 169 -4.19 -8.25 2.06
N LEU A 170 -4.51 -9.00 3.12
CA LEU A 170 -4.42 -10.46 3.13
C LEU A 170 -5.43 -11.13 2.18
N PHE A 171 -6.64 -10.58 2.03
CA PHE A 171 -7.58 -11.08 1.04
C PHE A 171 -7.03 -10.96 -0.38
N GLY A 172 -6.40 -9.82 -0.68
CA GLY A 172 -5.68 -9.62 -1.94
C GLY A 172 -4.63 -10.72 -2.16
N PHE A 173 -3.79 -11.01 -1.17
CA PHE A 173 -2.80 -12.10 -1.27
C PHE A 173 -3.44 -13.48 -1.45
N ALA A 174 -4.50 -13.80 -0.72
CA ALA A 174 -5.20 -15.08 -0.84
C ALA A 174 -5.74 -15.30 -2.26
N ASN A 175 -6.36 -14.28 -2.86
CA ASN A 175 -6.83 -14.33 -4.25
C ASN A 175 -5.66 -14.59 -5.21
N HIS A 176 -4.60 -13.79 -5.12
CA HIS A 176 -3.44 -13.92 -6.00
C HIS A 176 -2.75 -15.28 -5.88
N TRP A 177 -2.67 -15.83 -4.66
CA TRP A 177 -2.03 -17.10 -4.40
C TRP A 177 -2.69 -18.28 -5.12
N VAL A 178 -4.01 -18.24 -5.27
CA VAL A 178 -4.78 -19.25 -6.04
C VAL A 178 -5.01 -18.85 -7.50
N GLY A 179 -4.28 -17.85 -8.00
CA GLY A 179 -4.36 -17.40 -9.39
C GLY A 179 -5.59 -16.54 -9.73
N LEU A 180 -6.35 -16.09 -8.72
CA LEU A 180 -7.49 -15.21 -8.90
C LEU A 180 -7.09 -13.73 -8.73
N ARG A 181 -7.88 -12.85 -9.34
CA ARG A 181 -7.73 -11.40 -9.23
C ARG A 181 -9.11 -10.77 -9.11
N GLY A 182 -9.21 -9.71 -8.34
CA GLY A 182 -10.45 -8.98 -8.20
C GLY A 182 -10.27 -7.70 -7.40
N MET A 183 -11.24 -6.81 -7.53
CA MET A 183 -11.33 -5.60 -6.72
C MET A 183 -12.25 -5.85 -5.53
N THR A 184 -11.87 -5.36 -4.35
CA THR A 184 -12.71 -5.42 -3.16
C THR A 184 -14.02 -4.69 -3.44
N ALA A 185 -15.15 -5.40 -3.38
CA ALA A 185 -16.47 -4.82 -3.59
C ALA A 185 -17.25 -4.65 -2.28
N HIS A 186 -17.03 -5.58 -1.34
CA HIS A 186 -17.61 -5.53 -0.01
C HIS A 186 -16.71 -6.31 0.95
N TYR A 187 -16.61 -5.87 2.20
CA TYR A 187 -16.09 -6.68 3.28
C TYR A 187 -16.84 -6.39 4.58
N GLU A 188 -16.99 -7.42 5.41
CA GLU A 188 -17.59 -7.39 6.74
C GLU A 188 -16.59 -7.92 7.76
N ILE A 189 -16.61 -7.35 8.97
CA ILE A 189 -15.65 -7.66 10.02
C ILE A 189 -16.38 -7.80 11.35
N ASP A 190 -16.12 -8.91 12.03
CA ASP A 190 -16.53 -9.15 13.40
C ASP A 190 -15.32 -9.04 14.34
N TYR A 191 -15.36 -8.06 15.25
CA TYR A 191 -14.39 -7.92 16.34
C TYR A 191 -14.86 -8.74 17.54
N ARG A 192 -14.30 -9.94 17.71
CA ARG A 192 -14.69 -10.91 18.75
C ARG A 192 -14.13 -10.55 20.12
N LYS A 193 -12.89 -10.07 20.16
CA LYS A 193 -12.16 -9.68 21.38
C LYS A 193 -11.21 -8.52 21.08
N PRO A 194 -10.76 -7.77 22.11
CA PRO A 194 -9.66 -6.82 21.95
C PRO A 194 -8.43 -7.50 21.35
N THR A 195 -7.89 -6.89 20.29
CA THR A 195 -6.65 -7.33 19.63
C THR A 195 -5.47 -6.64 20.33
N PRO A 196 -4.60 -7.38 21.05
CA PRO A 196 -3.54 -6.78 21.85
C PRO A 196 -2.44 -6.16 20.97
N LEU A 197 -1.85 -5.06 21.44
CA LEU A 197 -0.54 -4.58 20.97
C LEU A 197 0.58 -5.36 21.67
N LEU A 198 1.79 -5.29 21.12
CA LEU A 198 3.03 -5.84 21.71
C LEU A 198 3.05 -7.38 21.86
N GLU A 199 2.02 -8.06 21.35
CA GLU A 199 1.91 -9.51 21.29
C GLU A 199 1.88 -9.99 19.83
N PRO A 200 2.35 -11.21 19.54
CA PRO A 200 2.23 -11.79 18.21
C PRO A 200 0.75 -11.94 17.81
N LEU A 201 0.45 -11.48 16.60
CA LEU A 201 -0.81 -11.65 15.92
C LEU A 201 -0.60 -12.62 14.76
N ASP A 202 -1.30 -13.74 14.80
CA ASP A 202 -1.31 -14.75 13.75
C ASP A 202 -2.52 -14.52 12.85
N MET A 203 -2.28 -14.33 11.56
CA MET A 203 -3.32 -14.04 10.58
C MET A 203 -3.36 -15.15 9.54
N LYS A 204 -4.58 -15.51 9.10
CA LYS A 204 -4.81 -16.48 8.03
C LYS A 204 -5.87 -15.93 7.09
N ALA A 205 -5.72 -16.15 5.78
CA ALA A 205 -6.76 -15.86 4.80
C ALA A 205 -6.85 -16.98 3.74
N TRP A 206 -8.04 -17.21 3.20
CA TRP A 206 -8.29 -18.23 2.18
C TRP A 206 -9.52 -17.89 1.35
N VAL A 207 -9.54 -18.33 0.10
CA VAL A 207 -10.72 -18.24 -0.76
C VAL A 207 -11.76 -19.25 -0.28
N GLU A 208 -12.94 -18.77 0.09
CA GLU A 208 -14.07 -19.60 0.54
C GLU A 208 -14.84 -20.17 -0.66
N SER A 209 -15.13 -19.33 -1.66
CA SER A 209 -15.79 -19.76 -2.89
C SER A 209 -15.50 -18.82 -4.06
N HIS A 210 -15.68 -19.32 -5.27
CA HIS A 210 -15.52 -18.57 -6.51
C HIS A 210 -16.63 -18.97 -7.49
N GLU A 211 -17.52 -18.03 -7.80
CA GLU A 211 -18.69 -18.25 -8.66
C GLU A 211 -18.79 -17.15 -9.72
N GLY A 212 -18.43 -17.48 -10.96
CA GLY A 212 -18.40 -16.54 -12.07
C GLY A 212 -17.44 -15.39 -11.79
N ARG A 213 -17.97 -14.17 -11.55
CA ARG A 213 -17.16 -13.00 -11.19
C ARG A 213 -17.06 -12.74 -9.69
N LYS A 214 -17.70 -13.54 -8.84
CA LYS A 214 -17.72 -13.29 -7.39
C LYS A 214 -16.71 -14.21 -6.71
N ILE A 215 -15.78 -13.62 -5.98
CA ILE A 215 -14.78 -14.35 -5.20
C ILE A 215 -15.02 -14.00 -3.73
N TRP A 216 -15.39 -14.99 -2.92
CA TRP A 216 -15.56 -14.83 -1.49
C TRP A 216 -14.29 -15.27 -0.78
N VAL A 217 -13.78 -14.43 0.11
CA VAL A 217 -12.54 -14.66 0.85
C VAL A 217 -12.81 -14.50 2.34
N ARG A 218 -12.20 -15.37 3.15
CA ARG A 218 -12.24 -15.29 4.61
C ARG A 218 -10.86 -15.02 5.17
N ALA A 219 -10.83 -14.36 6.33
CA ALA A 219 -9.60 -14.16 7.06
C ALA A 219 -9.85 -14.04 8.57
N THR A 220 -8.83 -14.36 9.35
CA THR A 220 -8.83 -14.28 10.81
C THR A 220 -7.58 -13.59 11.33
N ILE A 221 -7.70 -12.96 12.50
CA ILE A 221 -6.60 -12.54 13.36
C ILE A 221 -6.76 -13.24 14.70
N GLU A 222 -5.74 -13.97 15.12
CA GLU A 222 -5.63 -14.65 16.40
C GLU A 222 -4.47 -14.09 17.21
N SER A 223 -4.58 -14.19 18.53
CA SER A 223 -3.46 -13.91 19.43
C SER A 223 -3.55 -14.83 20.64
N GLY A 224 -2.44 -15.52 20.94
CA GLY A 224 -2.39 -16.56 21.98
C GLY A 224 -3.31 -17.76 21.69
N GLY A 225 -3.61 -18.04 20.42
CA GLY A 225 -4.56 -19.09 20.01
C GLY A 225 -6.03 -18.72 20.18
N GLU A 226 -6.35 -17.46 20.52
CA GLU A 226 -7.72 -16.97 20.61
C GLU A 226 -8.08 -16.08 19.42
N LEU A 227 -9.25 -16.32 18.83
CA LEU A 227 -9.83 -15.49 17.78
C LEU A 227 -10.11 -14.07 18.30
N ARG A 228 -9.51 -13.08 17.63
CA ARG A 228 -9.69 -11.64 17.92
C ARG A 228 -10.60 -10.99 16.92
N VAL A 229 -10.34 -11.23 15.64
CA VAL A 229 -11.08 -10.65 14.51
C VAL A 229 -11.31 -11.74 13.48
N GLU A 230 -12.50 -11.79 12.90
CA GLU A 230 -12.75 -12.52 11.67
C GLU A 230 -13.42 -11.61 10.65
N ALA A 231 -13.17 -11.89 9.38
CA ALA A 231 -13.69 -11.08 8.30
C ALA A 231 -14.01 -11.94 7.08
N ARG A 232 -14.97 -11.44 6.30
CA ARG A 232 -15.37 -12.02 5.03
C ARG A 232 -15.49 -10.92 3.99
N ALA A 233 -14.98 -11.16 2.80
CA ALA A 233 -14.98 -10.17 1.73
C ALA A 233 -15.47 -10.77 0.42
N LEU A 234 -16.21 -9.95 -0.32
CA LEU A 234 -16.55 -10.16 -1.70
C LEU A 234 -15.61 -9.35 -2.57
N PHE A 235 -14.91 -10.04 -3.44
CA PHE A 235 -14.17 -9.48 -4.54
C PHE A 235 -14.96 -9.71 -5.83
N ILE A 236 -14.97 -8.71 -6.70
CA ILE A 236 -15.45 -8.88 -8.07
C ILE A 236 -14.22 -9.11 -8.94
N SER A 237 -14.19 -10.28 -9.58
CA SER A 237 -13.24 -10.61 -10.64
C SER A 237 -13.32 -9.51 -11.68
N ALA A 238 -12.30 -8.69 -11.67
CA ALA A 238 -12.00 -7.81 -12.76
C ALA A 238 -11.10 -8.63 -13.67
N ASN A 239 -11.63 -9.04 -14.81
CA ASN A 239 -10.79 -9.11 -16.00
C ASN A 239 -10.38 -7.66 -16.23
N VAL A 240 -9.29 -7.26 -15.61
CA VAL A 240 -8.48 -6.25 -16.22
C VAL A 240 -7.95 -6.91 -17.49
N PRO A 241 -8.35 -6.46 -18.70
CA PRO A 241 -7.75 -6.96 -19.91
C PRO A 241 -6.23 -6.91 -19.78
N LEU A 242 -5.56 -8.05 -20.00
CA LEU A 242 -4.11 -8.12 -20.04
C LEU A 242 -3.70 -7.92 -21.50
N PRO A 243 -3.02 -6.83 -21.86
CA PRO A 243 -2.49 -6.66 -23.20
C PRO A 243 -1.63 -7.88 -23.60
N GLY A 244 -1.89 -8.48 -24.77
CA GLY A 244 -1.07 -9.59 -25.28
C GLY A 244 -1.42 -11.00 -24.79
N ARG A 245 -2.46 -11.18 -23.95
CA ARG A 245 -3.14 -12.48 -23.80
C ARG A 245 -4.56 -12.35 -24.32
N ASP A 246 -4.90 -13.13 -25.34
CA ASP A 246 -6.28 -13.30 -25.75
C ASP A 246 -7.13 -13.62 -24.52
N ALA A 247 -8.23 -12.89 -24.36
CA ALA A 247 -9.23 -13.17 -23.35
C ALA A 247 -9.80 -14.56 -23.63
N THR A 248 -9.21 -15.62 -23.08
CA THR A 248 -9.88 -16.91 -22.99
C THR A 248 -11.08 -16.70 -22.09
N ALA A 249 -12.24 -16.61 -22.70
CA ALA A 249 -13.52 -16.51 -22.02
C ALA A 249 -13.62 -17.63 -20.97
N PRO A 250 -14.14 -17.35 -19.76
CA PRO A 250 -14.44 -18.41 -18.82
C PRO A 250 -15.66 -19.18 -19.32
N GLY A 251 -15.45 -20.39 -19.81
CA GLY A 251 -16.48 -21.40 -20.02
C GLY A 251 -16.85 -21.70 -21.48
N GLU A 252 -16.13 -22.62 -22.10
CA GLU A 252 -16.74 -23.67 -22.91
C GLU A 252 -16.09 -25.00 -22.53
N GLU A 253 -16.92 -25.99 -22.20
CA GLU A 253 -16.57 -27.35 -21.82
C GLU A 253 -15.56 -28.00 -22.76
N ARG A 254 -14.57 -28.71 -22.19
CA ARG A 254 -14.17 -30.07 -22.61
C ARG A 254 -13.69 -30.88 -21.43
#